data_AF-A0A7X8MZP9-F1
#
_entry.id   AF-A0A7X8MZP9-F1
#
_cell.length_a   1.000
_cell.length_b   1.000
_cell.length_c   1.000
_cell.angle_alpha   90.00
_cell.angle_beta   90.00
_cell.angle_gamma   90.00
#
_symmetry.space_group_name_H-M   'P 1'
#
loop_
_entity.id
_entity.type
_entity.pdbx_description
1 polymer ?
#
loop_
_entity_poly.entity_id
_entity_poly.type
_entity_poly.pdbx_seq_one_letter_code
_entity_poly.pdbx_strand_id
1 'polypeptide(L)'
;MTEHEGLFSERRQTEIGELVSILADFKPTKIAVEMIVENSEILNEKYEQYKLSNYNLEMNEIFQIGFRLGLKLDHKQIYSIDWMGSSDMDYGEVEKWAKENQPELLSEIYDGISLPGLTESKSIKDYYKELNDPTLLIKLHKMYVNIARIGDVNNYVGMNWLSWWYKRNLIMYSNLTRLIDSEDERVLFIVGSSHSTIVSKFLQESDVCEVVPPLNYILNK
;
A
#
# COMPACT_ATOMS: atom_id res chain seq x y z
N MET A 1 -9.18 -28.13 16.86
CA MET A 1 -9.56 -26.77 16.44
C MET A 1 -8.37 -25.90 16.73
N THR A 2 -7.52 -25.68 15.73
CA THR A 2 -6.45 -24.67 15.79
C THR A 2 -7.15 -23.32 15.67
N GLU A 3 -7.31 -22.63 16.80
CA GLU A 3 -7.69 -21.22 16.82
C GLU A 3 -6.57 -20.47 16.11
N HIS A 4 -6.79 -20.12 14.84
CA HIS A 4 -5.94 -19.13 14.21
C HIS A 4 -6.01 -17.86 15.05
N GLU A 5 -4.87 -17.46 15.62
CA GLU A 5 -4.77 -16.28 16.44
C GLU A 5 -5.15 -15.05 15.59
N GLY A 6 -6.35 -14.52 15.83
CA GLY A 6 -6.87 -13.39 15.09
C GLY A 6 -6.01 -12.15 15.32
N LEU A 7 -5.96 -11.25 14.33
CA LEU A 7 -5.21 -10.00 14.43
C LEU A 7 -5.65 -9.08 15.60
N PHE A 8 -6.80 -9.34 16.22
CA PHE A 8 -7.28 -8.68 17.44
C PHE A 8 -6.75 -9.30 18.74
N SER A 9 -5.94 -10.36 18.69
CA SER A 9 -5.32 -10.93 19.89
C SER A 9 -4.42 -9.91 20.59
N GLU A 10 -4.27 -10.04 21.90
CA GLU A 10 -3.43 -9.14 22.70
C GLU A 10 -2.00 -9.06 22.16
N ARG A 11 -1.44 -10.21 21.76
CA ARG A 11 -0.12 -10.29 21.13
C ARG A 11 -0.07 -9.46 19.84
N ARG A 12 -0.99 -9.67 18.91
CA ARG A 12 -1.01 -8.96 17.61
C ARG A 12 -1.23 -7.46 17.79
N GLN A 13 -2.09 -7.08 18.71
CA GLN A 13 -2.36 -5.69 19.04
C GLN A 13 -1.14 -5.00 19.68
N THR A 14 -0.35 -5.75 20.45
CA THR A 14 0.95 -5.31 20.98
C THR A 14 1.97 -5.13 19.87
N GLU A 15 2.16 -6.14 19.00
CA GLU A 15 3.09 -6.08 17.86
C GLU A 15 2.75 -4.91 16.90
N ILE A 16 1.45 -4.63 16.68
CA ILE A 16 1.00 -3.46 15.91
C ILE A 16 1.38 -2.16 16.63
N GLY A 17 1.22 -2.08 17.96
CA GLY A 17 1.62 -0.91 18.75
C GLY A 17 3.13 -0.65 18.73
N GLU A 18 3.94 -1.71 18.69
CA GLU A 18 5.38 -1.62 18.50
C GLU A 18 5.72 -1.06 17.13
N LEU A 19 5.10 -1.56 16.06
CA LEU A 19 5.28 -1.03 14.71
C LEU A 19 4.89 0.45 14.62
N VAL A 20 3.76 0.85 15.20
CA VAL A 20 3.35 2.26 15.28
C VAL A 20 4.41 3.11 15.98
N SER A 21 5.02 2.60 17.05
CA SER A 21 6.06 3.32 17.78
C SER A 21 7.35 3.47 16.98
N ILE A 22 7.72 2.45 16.18
CA ILE A 22 8.84 2.54 15.23
C ILE A 22 8.55 3.59 14.15
N LEU A 23 7.35 3.57 13.56
CA LEU A 23 6.97 4.54 12.51
C LEU A 23 6.90 5.98 13.04
N ALA A 24 6.64 6.17 14.34
CA ALA A 24 6.68 7.49 14.97
C ALA A 24 8.10 8.10 15.00
N ASP A 25 9.17 7.31 14.94
CA ASP A 25 10.55 7.81 14.86
C ASP A 25 10.82 8.53 13.53
N PHE A 26 10.07 8.20 12.46
CA PHE A 26 10.09 8.97 11.22
C PHE A 26 9.48 10.36 11.41
N LYS A 27 8.76 10.64 12.51
CA LYS A 27 8.09 11.93 12.77
C LYS A 27 7.29 12.42 11.54
N PRO A 28 6.40 11.59 10.96
CA PRO A 28 5.56 12.06 9.88
C PRO A 28 4.71 13.24 10.36
N THR A 29 4.61 14.28 9.55
CA THR A 29 3.73 15.43 9.74
C THR A 29 2.35 15.18 9.12
N LYS A 30 2.28 14.30 8.10
CA LYS A 30 1.04 13.83 7.47
C LYS A 30 1.09 12.31 7.26
N ILE A 31 -0.08 11.68 7.32
CA ILE A 31 -0.25 10.24 7.05
C ILE A 31 -1.20 10.10 5.86
N ALA A 32 -0.67 9.60 4.75
CA ALA A 32 -1.40 9.35 3.52
C ALA A 32 -1.76 7.87 3.40
N VAL A 33 -3.00 7.57 3.04
CA VAL A 33 -3.54 6.20 3.06
C VAL A 33 -4.25 5.83 1.77
N GLU A 34 -4.26 4.54 1.43
CA GLU A 34 -5.01 3.93 0.32
C GLU A 34 -6.53 3.96 0.57
N MET A 35 -7.09 5.16 0.66
CA MET A 35 -8.51 5.42 0.72
C MET A 35 -8.88 6.38 -0.40
N ILE A 36 -10.00 6.10 -1.07
CA ILE A 36 -10.54 6.93 -2.14
C ILE A 36 -10.81 8.34 -1.60
N VAL A 37 -10.38 9.38 -2.32
CA VAL A 37 -10.47 10.80 -1.87
C VAL A 37 -11.90 11.20 -1.51
N GLU A 38 -12.89 10.69 -2.23
CA GLU A 38 -14.32 10.90 -1.99
C GLU A 38 -14.77 10.42 -0.60
N ASN A 39 -14.04 9.45 0.00
CA ASN A 39 -14.31 8.95 1.34
C ASN A 39 -13.50 9.68 2.43
N SER A 40 -12.78 10.75 2.10
CA SER A 40 -11.92 11.47 3.07
C SER A 40 -12.71 12.05 4.24
N GLU A 41 -13.93 12.55 4.01
CA GLU A 41 -14.78 13.10 5.07
C GLU A 41 -15.19 12.00 6.06
N ILE A 42 -15.76 10.90 5.55
CA ILE A 42 -16.17 9.73 6.35
C ILE A 42 -14.97 9.12 7.10
N LEU A 43 -13.80 9.05 6.46
CA LEU A 43 -12.58 8.55 7.09
C LEU A 43 -12.19 9.41 8.29
N ASN A 44 -12.24 10.74 8.15
CA ASN A 44 -11.87 11.65 9.21
C ASN A 44 -12.93 11.77 10.31
N GLU A 45 -14.22 11.60 10.00
CA GLU A 45 -15.26 11.43 11.02
C GLU A 45 -14.96 10.22 11.91
N LYS A 46 -14.61 9.07 11.32
CA LYS A 46 -14.20 7.88 12.07
C LYS A 46 -12.94 8.14 12.90
N TYR A 47 -11.98 8.87 12.35
CA TYR A 47 -10.75 9.23 13.08
C TYR A 47 -11.03 10.15 14.28
N GLU A 48 -11.92 11.13 14.14
CA GLU A 48 -12.36 11.96 15.27
C GLU A 48 -13.05 11.13 16.36
N GLN A 49 -13.96 10.23 15.98
CA GLN A 49 -14.58 9.32 16.95
C GLN A 49 -13.55 8.42 17.64
N TYR A 50 -12.51 7.97 16.92
CA TYR A 50 -11.42 7.21 17.50
C TYR A 50 -10.62 8.02 18.52
N LYS A 51 -10.29 9.28 18.21
CA LYS A 51 -9.62 10.18 19.18
C LYS A 51 -10.44 10.37 20.46
N LEU A 52 -11.77 10.37 20.35
CA LEU A 52 -12.70 10.44 21.48
C LEU A 52 -12.96 9.09 22.18
N SER A 53 -12.25 8.02 21.81
CA SER A 53 -12.47 6.65 22.33
C SER A 53 -13.87 6.07 22.07
N ASN A 54 -14.58 6.60 21.06
CA ASN A 54 -15.94 6.19 20.68
C ASN A 54 -15.98 5.28 19.43
N TYR A 55 -14.83 4.78 18.99
CA TYR A 55 -14.72 3.98 17.77
C TYR A 55 -13.75 2.82 17.94
N ASN A 56 -14.21 1.62 17.58
CA ASN A 56 -13.39 0.42 17.57
C ASN A 56 -12.71 0.29 16.20
N LEU A 57 -11.38 0.15 16.21
CA LEU A 57 -10.59 0.06 14.98
C LEU A 57 -10.97 -1.17 14.15
N GLU A 58 -11.24 -0.95 12.87
CA GLU A 58 -11.47 -2.00 11.89
C GLU A 58 -10.18 -2.79 11.61
N MET A 59 -10.33 -4.01 11.08
CA MET A 59 -9.18 -4.86 10.72
C MET A 59 -8.59 -4.47 9.37
N ASN A 60 -7.96 -3.29 9.34
CA ASN A 60 -7.31 -2.73 8.16
C ASN A 60 -6.19 -1.77 8.63
N GLU A 61 -5.07 -1.75 7.89
CA GLU A 61 -3.86 -0.99 8.23
C GLU A 61 -4.07 0.52 8.39
N ILE A 62 -5.03 1.10 7.67
CA ILE A 62 -5.43 2.50 7.80
C ILE A 62 -5.86 2.80 9.24
N PHE A 63 -6.61 1.87 9.84
CA PHE A 63 -7.13 2.00 11.20
C PHE A 63 -6.10 1.51 12.23
N GLN A 64 -5.56 0.31 12.04
CA GLN A 64 -4.65 -0.32 13.00
C GLN A 64 -3.31 0.41 13.11
N ILE A 65 -2.82 1.03 12.04
CA ILE A 65 -1.55 1.77 12.03
C ILE A 65 -1.80 3.27 11.86
N GLY A 66 -2.52 3.66 10.79
CA GLY A 66 -2.72 5.07 10.44
C GLY A 66 -3.39 5.88 11.57
N PHE A 67 -4.53 5.41 12.09
CA PHE A 67 -5.25 6.12 13.15
C PHE A 67 -4.47 6.14 14.46
N ARG A 68 -3.84 5.02 14.83
CA ARG A 68 -3.02 4.94 16.06
C ARG A 68 -1.85 5.91 16.01
N LEU A 69 -1.15 5.95 14.88
CA LEU A 69 -0.01 6.83 14.69
C LEU A 69 -0.44 8.30 14.66
N GLY A 70 -1.54 8.61 13.96
CA GLY A 70 -2.13 9.95 13.95
C GLY A 70 -2.46 10.43 15.36
N LEU A 71 -3.13 9.60 16.17
CA LEU A 71 -3.46 9.94 17.55
C LEU A 71 -2.19 10.14 18.39
N LYS A 72 -1.20 9.26 18.25
CA LYS A 72 0.07 9.33 18.98
C LYS A 72 0.86 10.61 18.70
N LEU A 73 0.75 11.14 17.49
CA LEU A 73 1.44 12.35 17.02
C LEU A 73 0.55 13.60 17.02
N ASP A 74 -0.66 13.53 17.57
CA ASP A 74 -1.64 14.62 17.61
C ASP A 74 -2.00 15.20 16.22
N HIS A 75 -2.11 14.32 15.22
CA HIS A 75 -2.52 14.72 13.89
C HIS A 75 -4.01 15.10 13.87
N LYS A 76 -4.32 16.18 13.17
CA LYS A 76 -5.70 16.65 12.99
C LYS A 76 -6.51 15.73 12.08
N GLN A 77 -5.88 15.13 11.09
CA GLN A 77 -6.56 14.33 10.07
C GLN A 77 -5.65 13.27 9.44
N ILE A 78 -6.26 12.32 8.75
CA ILE A 78 -5.64 11.32 7.88
C ILE A 78 -6.00 11.67 6.42
N TYR A 79 -5.02 11.53 5.52
CA TYR A 79 -5.16 11.98 4.13
C TYR A 79 -5.44 10.81 3.18
N SER A 80 -6.66 10.75 2.64
CA SER A 80 -7.00 9.87 1.53
C SER A 80 -6.28 10.32 0.25
N ILE A 81 -5.65 9.39 -0.47
CA ILE A 81 -4.90 9.71 -1.71
C ILE A 81 -5.27 8.82 -2.90
N ASP A 82 -6.13 7.82 -2.71
CA ASP A 82 -6.45 6.84 -3.74
C ASP A 82 -7.57 7.30 -4.68
N TRP A 83 -7.70 6.60 -5.80
CA TRP A 83 -8.74 6.79 -6.80
C TRP A 83 -9.11 5.43 -7.41
N MET A 84 -10.39 5.09 -7.43
CA MET A 84 -10.83 3.82 -8.03
C MET A 84 -11.28 4.00 -9.47
N GLY A 85 -12.08 5.02 -9.80
CA GLY A 85 -12.60 5.21 -11.17
C GLY A 85 -13.22 3.96 -11.79
N SER A 86 -13.02 3.76 -13.10
CA SER A 86 -13.49 2.61 -13.86
C SER A 86 -12.40 2.09 -14.80
N SER A 87 -12.23 0.77 -14.87
CA SER A 87 -11.40 0.08 -15.85
C SER A 87 -12.25 -0.46 -17.00
N ASP A 88 -11.66 -0.57 -18.20
CA ASP A 88 -12.34 -1.20 -19.35
C ASP A 88 -12.46 -2.72 -19.18
N MET A 89 -11.52 -3.31 -18.44
CA MET A 89 -11.46 -4.73 -18.12
C MET A 89 -10.88 -4.90 -16.71
N ASP A 90 -11.38 -5.86 -15.95
CA ASP A 90 -10.79 -6.21 -14.65
C ASP A 90 -9.55 -7.11 -14.82
N TYR A 91 -8.70 -7.19 -13.79
CA TYR A 91 -7.51 -8.04 -13.86
C TYR A 91 -7.85 -9.53 -14.02
N GLY A 92 -8.96 -10.00 -13.44
CA GLY A 92 -9.38 -11.39 -13.53
C GLY A 92 -9.76 -11.80 -14.96
N GLU A 93 -10.37 -10.90 -15.72
CA GLU A 93 -10.65 -11.08 -17.14
C GLU A 93 -9.37 -11.15 -17.98
N VAL A 94 -8.41 -10.24 -17.74
CA VAL A 94 -7.09 -10.28 -18.38
C VAL A 94 -6.37 -11.59 -18.07
N GLU A 95 -6.35 -11.99 -16.80
CA GLU A 95 -5.70 -13.22 -16.35
C GLU A 95 -6.36 -14.45 -16.97
N LYS A 96 -7.69 -14.51 -16.98
CA LYS A 96 -8.43 -15.61 -17.60
C LYS A 96 -8.10 -15.73 -19.09
N TRP A 97 -8.13 -14.62 -19.82
CA TRP A 97 -7.77 -14.63 -21.23
C TRP A 97 -6.32 -15.10 -21.44
N ALA A 98 -5.38 -14.64 -20.61
CA ALA A 98 -3.98 -15.05 -20.68
C ALA A 98 -3.79 -16.54 -20.38
N LYS A 99 -4.51 -17.10 -19.40
CA LYS A 99 -4.49 -18.55 -19.10
C LYS A 99 -4.94 -19.38 -20.31
N GLU A 100 -5.93 -18.92 -21.05
CA GLU A 100 -6.50 -19.63 -22.19
C GLU A 100 -5.64 -19.48 -23.47
N ASN A 101 -5.06 -18.29 -23.70
CA ASN A 101 -4.45 -17.94 -24.99
C ASN A 101 -2.91 -17.83 -24.94
N GLN A 102 -2.33 -17.47 -23.80
CA GLN A 102 -0.90 -17.23 -23.62
C GLN A 102 -0.37 -17.80 -22.28
N PRO A 103 -0.61 -19.09 -21.96
CA PRO A 103 -0.30 -19.65 -20.64
C PRO A 103 1.20 -19.63 -20.30
N GLU A 104 2.08 -19.82 -21.29
CA GLU A 104 3.54 -19.76 -21.09
C GLU A 104 4.01 -18.36 -20.69
N LEU A 105 3.48 -17.32 -21.35
CA LEU A 105 3.76 -15.92 -20.99
C LEU A 105 3.23 -15.59 -19.60
N LEU A 106 2.01 -16.03 -19.28
CA LEU A 106 1.46 -15.81 -17.94
C LEU A 106 2.32 -16.48 -16.87
N SER A 107 2.77 -17.72 -17.10
CA SER A 107 3.69 -18.40 -16.19
C SER A 107 5.02 -17.64 -16.06
N GLU A 108 5.56 -17.09 -17.14
CA GLU A 108 6.78 -16.26 -17.12
C GLU A 108 6.59 -14.98 -16.27
N ILE A 109 5.44 -14.30 -16.41
CA ILE A 109 5.13 -13.07 -15.68
C ILE A 109 5.11 -13.30 -14.16
N TYR A 110 4.56 -14.44 -13.73
CA TYR A 110 4.40 -14.80 -12.32
C TYR A 110 5.55 -15.64 -11.76
N ASP A 111 6.55 -15.98 -12.58
CA ASP A 111 7.66 -16.84 -12.16
C ASP A 111 8.44 -16.23 -10.98
N GLY A 112 8.65 -17.04 -9.95
CA GLY A 112 9.37 -16.64 -8.74
C GLY A 112 8.70 -15.54 -7.90
N ILE A 113 7.42 -15.23 -8.14
CA ILE A 113 6.62 -14.36 -7.28
C ILE A 113 6.07 -15.18 -6.11
N SER A 114 6.46 -14.80 -4.90
CA SER A 114 5.93 -15.36 -3.66
C SER A 114 5.68 -14.20 -2.70
N LEU A 115 4.41 -14.00 -2.35
CA LEU A 115 4.03 -12.96 -1.39
C LEU A 115 4.26 -13.47 0.04
N PRO A 116 4.89 -12.65 0.90
CA PRO A 116 4.93 -12.91 2.33
C PRO A 116 3.54 -13.20 2.89
N GLY A 117 3.43 -14.26 3.68
CA GLY A 117 2.27 -14.50 4.54
C GLY A 117 2.58 -14.14 5.99
N LEU A 118 1.56 -13.65 6.72
CA LEU A 118 1.64 -13.50 8.17
C LEU A 118 1.31 -14.83 8.84
N THR A 119 2.33 -15.59 9.21
CA THR A 119 2.17 -16.85 9.96
C THR A 119 2.01 -16.58 11.47
N GLU A 120 1.51 -17.54 12.23
CA GLU A 120 1.35 -17.45 13.70
C GLU A 120 2.68 -17.16 14.42
N SER A 121 3.78 -17.68 13.91
CA SER A 121 5.12 -17.47 14.48
C SER A 121 5.78 -16.15 14.03
N LYS A 122 5.37 -15.57 12.90
CA LYS A 122 5.97 -14.35 12.36
C LYS A 122 5.42 -13.11 13.06
N SER A 123 6.29 -12.23 13.53
CA SER A 123 5.87 -10.95 14.11
C SER A 123 5.31 -10.01 13.05
N ILE A 124 4.43 -9.07 13.43
CA ILE A 124 3.98 -8.01 12.50
C ILE A 124 5.16 -7.20 11.96
N LYS A 125 6.18 -6.92 12.78
CA LYS A 125 7.39 -6.21 12.36
C LYS A 125 8.12 -6.94 11.24
N ASP A 126 8.38 -8.24 11.40
CA ASP A 126 9.07 -9.06 10.40
C ASP A 126 8.23 -9.21 9.13
N TYR A 127 6.90 -9.29 9.27
CA TYR A 127 6.00 -9.29 8.13
C TYR A 127 6.11 -7.99 7.31
N TYR A 128 6.08 -6.83 7.96
CA TYR A 128 6.27 -5.54 7.27
C TYR A 128 7.69 -5.37 6.70
N LYS A 129 8.70 -5.96 7.34
CA LYS A 129 10.07 -6.04 6.80
C LYS A 129 10.10 -6.82 5.48
N GLU A 130 9.45 -7.98 5.42
CA GLU A 130 9.38 -8.79 4.19
C GLU A 130 8.56 -8.09 3.09
N LEU A 131 7.44 -7.44 3.45
CA LEU A 131 6.63 -6.68 2.48
C LEU A 131 7.39 -5.49 1.86
N ASN A 132 8.34 -4.91 2.59
CA ASN A 132 9.16 -3.80 2.14
C ASN A 132 10.54 -4.23 1.63
N ASP A 133 10.79 -5.54 1.45
CA ASP A 133 12.05 -6.03 0.90
C ASP A 133 12.24 -5.53 -0.55
N PRO A 134 13.35 -4.84 -0.87
CA PRO A 134 13.58 -4.31 -2.21
C PRO A 134 13.57 -5.38 -3.30
N THR A 135 14.01 -6.60 -3.01
CA THR A 135 14.02 -7.71 -3.98
C THR A 135 12.60 -8.12 -4.34
N LEU A 136 11.71 -8.23 -3.34
CA LEU A 136 10.29 -8.48 -3.55
C LEU A 136 9.64 -7.34 -4.35
N LEU A 137 9.85 -6.09 -3.93
CA LEU A 137 9.26 -4.91 -4.57
C LEU A 137 9.68 -4.78 -6.05
N ILE A 138 10.95 -5.04 -6.38
CA ILE A 138 11.43 -5.06 -7.77
C ILE A 138 10.73 -6.15 -8.58
N LYS A 139 10.58 -7.35 -8.01
CA LYS A 139 9.88 -8.46 -8.67
C LYS A 139 8.40 -8.16 -8.92
N LEU A 140 7.70 -7.63 -7.92
CA LEU A 140 6.29 -7.23 -8.04
C LEU A 140 6.10 -6.16 -9.11
N HIS A 141 6.96 -5.13 -9.11
CA HIS A 141 6.89 -4.11 -10.14
C HIS A 141 7.15 -4.69 -11.54
N LYS A 142 8.15 -5.58 -11.68
CA LYS A 142 8.42 -6.28 -12.94
C LYS A 142 7.19 -7.06 -13.41
N MET A 143 6.52 -7.80 -12.51
CA MET A 143 5.29 -8.54 -12.83
C MET A 143 4.23 -7.60 -13.41
N TYR A 144 3.91 -6.48 -12.75
CA TYR A 144 2.92 -5.51 -13.24
C TYR A 144 3.28 -4.92 -14.61
N VAL A 145 4.54 -4.53 -14.82
CA VAL A 145 4.98 -4.01 -16.11
C VAL A 145 4.84 -5.06 -17.21
N ASN A 146 5.12 -6.34 -16.93
CA ASN A 146 5.05 -7.39 -17.95
C ASN A 146 3.62 -7.81 -18.29
N ILE A 147 2.60 -7.44 -17.52
CA ILE A 147 1.19 -7.58 -17.92
C ILE A 147 0.91 -6.85 -19.25
N ALA A 148 1.65 -5.78 -19.54
CA ALA A 148 1.62 -5.07 -20.83
C ALA A 148 1.82 -5.97 -22.05
N ARG A 149 2.50 -7.12 -21.89
CA ARG A 149 2.84 -8.05 -22.96
C ARG A 149 1.69 -9.00 -23.30
N ILE A 150 0.67 -9.09 -22.45
CA ILE A 150 -0.49 -9.97 -22.67
C ILE A 150 -1.33 -9.39 -23.81
N GLY A 151 -1.60 -10.23 -24.81
CA GLY A 151 -2.24 -9.85 -26.05
C GLY A 151 -1.28 -9.89 -27.25
N ASP A 152 -1.70 -9.27 -28.35
CA ASP A 152 -0.95 -9.20 -29.60
C ASP A 152 -1.06 -7.82 -30.25
N VAL A 153 -0.39 -7.62 -31.39
CA VAL A 153 -0.45 -6.37 -32.13
C VAL A 153 -1.88 -6.15 -32.62
N ASN A 154 -2.51 -5.08 -32.16
CA ASN A 154 -3.93 -4.71 -32.34
C ASN A 154 -4.94 -5.39 -31.39
N ASN A 155 -4.48 -6.21 -30.44
CA ASN A 155 -5.31 -6.76 -29.37
C ASN A 155 -4.55 -6.71 -28.03
N TYR A 156 -4.39 -5.50 -27.50
CA TYR A 156 -3.62 -5.23 -26.27
C TYR A 156 -4.40 -5.59 -25.00
N VAL A 157 -4.72 -6.87 -24.81
CA VAL A 157 -5.58 -7.35 -23.71
C VAL A 157 -5.09 -6.88 -22.34
N GLY A 158 -3.79 -7.01 -22.05
CA GLY A 158 -3.22 -6.56 -20.79
C GLY A 158 -3.37 -5.06 -20.53
N MET A 159 -3.40 -4.24 -21.60
CA MET A 159 -3.52 -2.78 -21.49
C MET A 159 -4.90 -2.31 -21.04
N ASN A 160 -5.95 -3.12 -21.25
CA ASN A 160 -7.32 -2.76 -20.85
C ASN A 160 -7.46 -2.63 -19.33
N TRP A 161 -6.66 -3.40 -18.57
CA TRP A 161 -6.54 -3.24 -17.12
C TRP A 161 -5.35 -2.36 -16.72
N LEU A 162 -4.18 -2.55 -17.36
CA LEU A 162 -2.94 -1.92 -16.92
C LEU A 162 -2.98 -0.39 -17.07
N SER A 163 -3.64 0.14 -18.11
CA SER A 163 -3.78 1.60 -18.30
C SER A 163 -4.56 2.26 -17.16
N TRP A 164 -5.64 1.63 -16.70
CA TRP A 164 -6.38 2.06 -15.52
C TRP A 164 -5.51 2.01 -14.25
N TRP A 165 -4.77 0.92 -14.05
CA TRP A 165 -3.90 0.76 -12.90
C TRP A 165 -2.78 1.82 -12.89
N TYR A 166 -2.16 2.12 -14.05
CA TYR A 166 -1.20 3.22 -14.17
C TYR A 166 -1.82 4.58 -13.87
N LYS A 167 -3.04 4.84 -14.38
CA LYS A 167 -3.78 6.08 -14.10
C LYS A 167 -4.06 6.23 -12.60
N ARG A 168 -4.51 5.17 -11.93
CA ARG A 168 -4.71 5.15 -10.47
C ARG A 168 -3.44 5.52 -9.72
N ASN A 169 -2.31 4.90 -10.05
CA ASN A 169 -1.02 5.19 -9.41
C ASN A 169 -0.50 6.60 -9.71
N LEU A 170 -0.71 7.13 -10.91
CA LEU A 170 -0.38 8.53 -11.23
C LEU A 170 -1.23 9.52 -10.45
N ILE A 171 -2.51 9.21 -10.23
CA ILE A 171 -3.40 10.02 -9.40
C ILE A 171 -2.94 9.97 -7.93
N MET A 172 -2.59 8.78 -7.40
CA MET A 172 -2.01 8.65 -6.06
C MET A 172 -0.75 9.49 -5.89
N TYR A 173 0.19 9.42 -6.85
CA TYR A 173 1.36 10.28 -6.91
C TYR A 173 0.98 11.78 -6.93
N SER A 174 0.02 12.18 -7.77
CA SER A 174 -0.44 13.57 -7.82
C SER A 174 -1.07 14.03 -6.51
N ASN A 175 -1.77 13.15 -5.80
CA ASN A 175 -2.39 13.48 -4.52
C ASN A 175 -1.34 13.57 -3.41
N LEU A 176 -0.37 12.65 -3.36
CA LEU A 176 0.74 12.69 -2.41
C LEU A 176 1.57 13.97 -2.54
N THR A 177 1.93 14.36 -3.76
CA THR A 177 2.73 15.56 -4.00
C THR A 177 2.03 16.84 -3.58
N ARG A 178 0.69 16.90 -3.61
CA ARG A 178 -0.09 18.03 -3.07
C ARG A 178 -0.02 18.14 -1.55
N LEU A 179 0.35 17.07 -0.84
CA LEU A 179 0.54 17.11 0.61
C LEU A 179 1.89 17.73 0.99
N ILE A 180 2.81 17.87 0.05
CA ILE A 180 4.15 18.42 0.27
C ILE A 180 4.08 19.94 0.05
N ASP A 181 3.80 20.68 1.13
CA ASP A 181 3.63 22.13 1.11
C ASP A 181 4.81 22.91 1.74
N SER A 182 5.84 22.20 2.23
CA SER A 182 7.08 22.77 2.75
C SER A 182 8.24 21.76 2.74
N GLU A 183 9.48 22.23 2.91
CA GLU A 183 10.68 21.38 2.98
C GLU A 183 10.74 20.52 4.26
N ASP A 184 10.02 20.93 5.31
CA ASP A 184 9.95 20.20 6.58
C ASP A 184 8.87 19.10 6.58
N GLU A 185 8.10 19.00 5.50
CA GLU A 185 6.99 18.06 5.40
C GLU A 185 7.48 16.62 5.24
N ARG A 186 6.95 15.72 6.08
CA ARG A 186 7.29 14.30 6.13
C ARG A 186 6.02 13.47 6.01
N VAL A 187 5.77 12.92 4.84
CA VAL A 187 4.54 12.15 4.58
C VAL A 187 4.81 10.65 4.76
N LEU A 188 4.14 10.01 5.71
CA LEU A 188 4.09 8.55 5.77
C LEU A 188 3.04 8.05 4.77
N PHE A 189 3.45 7.21 3.83
CA PHE A 189 2.58 6.63 2.82
C PHE A 189 2.26 5.16 3.14
N ILE A 190 1.02 4.89 3.54
CA ILE A 190 0.51 3.53 3.87
C ILE A 190 -0.35 3.04 2.71
N VAL A 191 0.12 1.98 2.04
CA VAL A 191 -0.49 1.49 0.81
C VAL A 191 -0.13 0.02 0.57
N GLY A 192 -0.95 -0.68 -0.20
CA GLY A 192 -0.65 -2.02 -0.69
C GLY A 192 0.63 -2.09 -1.55
N SER A 193 1.29 -3.24 -1.52
CA SER A 193 2.56 -3.49 -2.26
C SER A 193 2.43 -3.38 -3.78
N SER A 194 1.20 -3.50 -4.31
CA SER A 194 0.89 -3.20 -5.71
C SER A 194 1.22 -1.75 -6.05
N HIS A 195 0.91 -0.81 -5.17
CA HIS A 195 0.99 0.63 -5.44
C HIS A 195 2.30 1.24 -4.96
N SER A 196 2.85 0.75 -3.84
CA SER A 196 4.04 1.32 -3.22
C SER A 196 5.22 1.43 -4.20
N THR A 197 5.42 0.40 -5.03
CA THR A 197 6.56 0.32 -5.96
C THR A 197 6.52 1.34 -7.08
N ILE A 198 5.39 1.44 -7.79
CA ILE A 198 5.24 2.33 -8.94
C ILE A 198 5.13 3.79 -8.50
N VAL A 199 4.41 4.07 -7.41
CA VAL A 199 4.32 5.43 -6.88
C VAL A 199 5.68 5.91 -6.36
N SER A 200 6.45 5.04 -5.68
CA SER A 200 7.82 5.38 -5.27
C SER A 200 8.73 5.70 -6.45
N LYS A 201 8.58 5.00 -7.57
CA LYS A 201 9.32 5.32 -8.81
C LYS A 201 8.95 6.68 -9.36
N PHE A 202 7.65 7.02 -9.43
CA PHE A 202 7.23 8.36 -9.85
C PHE A 202 7.81 9.46 -8.95
N LEU A 203 7.84 9.24 -7.62
CA LEU A 203 8.45 10.18 -6.68
C LEU A 203 9.97 10.30 -6.91
N GLN A 204 10.68 9.18 -7.11
CA GLN A 204 12.13 9.17 -7.38
C GLN A 204 12.48 9.84 -8.71
N GLU A 205 11.69 9.61 -9.77
CA GLU A 205 11.95 10.15 -11.10
C GLU A 205 11.58 11.63 -11.24
N SER A 206 10.73 12.14 -10.34
CA SER A 206 10.26 13.53 -10.38
C SER A 206 11.12 14.49 -9.55
N ASP A 207 11.99 13.98 -8.68
CA ASP A 207 12.85 14.77 -7.77
C ASP A 207 12.11 15.78 -6.88
N VAL A 208 10.79 15.63 -6.71
CA VAL A 208 9.96 16.55 -5.90
C VAL A 208 10.11 16.34 -4.39
N CYS A 209 10.64 15.19 -3.98
CA CYS A 209 10.91 14.87 -2.57
C CYS A 209 11.94 13.75 -2.43
N GLU A 210 12.51 13.62 -1.24
CA GLU A 210 13.32 12.45 -0.88
C GLU A 210 12.42 11.24 -0.57
N VAL A 211 12.65 10.11 -1.25
CA VAL A 211 11.96 8.85 -0.95
C VAL A 211 12.76 8.04 0.06
N VAL A 212 12.27 7.97 1.29
CA VAL A 212 12.94 7.28 2.40
C VAL A 212 12.38 5.85 2.56
N PRO A 213 13.21 4.79 2.49
CA PRO A 213 12.76 3.41 2.70
C PRO A 213 12.27 3.16 4.13
N PRO A 214 11.09 2.53 4.34
CA PRO A 214 10.59 2.17 5.67
C PRO A 214 11.54 1.27 6.47
N LEU A 215 12.33 0.45 5.77
CA LEU A 215 13.33 -0.44 6.37
C LEU A 215 14.39 0.30 7.20
N ASN A 216 14.67 1.57 6.89
CA ASN A 216 15.59 2.40 7.70
C ASN A 216 15.09 2.60 9.13
N TYR A 217 13.80 2.43 9.38
CA TYR A 217 13.20 2.54 10.71
C TYR A 217 12.91 1.15 11.30
N ILE A 218 12.47 0.20 10.46
CA ILE A 218 12.09 -1.15 10.90
C ILE A 218 13.31 -2.00 11.33
N LEU A 219 14.48 -1.82 10.69
CA LEU A 219 15.67 -2.64 10.96
C LEU A 219 16.53 -2.15 12.13
N ASN A 220 16.39 -0.88 12.52
CA ASN A 220 17.29 -0.23 13.49
C ASN A 220 16.86 -0.40 14.96
N LYS A 221 15.90 -1.29 15.26
CA LYS A 221 15.43 -1.62 16.62
C LYS A 221 15.07 -3.10 16.78
#